data_AF-A0A925BHZ5-F1
#
_entry.id   AF-A0A925BHZ5-F1
#
_cell.length_a   1.000
_cell.length_b   1.000
_cell.length_c   1.000
_cell.angle_alpha   90.00
_cell.angle_beta   90.00
_cell.angle_gamma   90.00
#
_symmetry.space_group_name_H-M   'P 1'
#
loop_
_entity.id
_entity.type
_entity.pdbx_description
1 polymer ?
#
loop_
_entity_poly.entity_id
_entity_poly.type
_entity_poly.pdbx_seq_one_letter_code
_entity_poly.pdbx_strand_id
1 'polypeptide(L)'
;VLAITGGVDLFDMQQPLDLVWQMLLPAMRPDSLPDDTAAQDALAKKLSSLNLLPVQGQAASLISSQVSSRTYGVDVNELKIETIALNFTTTGCTVRLKTAVGEETIPCGYGMWQQGQTTVFNEIGLFDPMPVAASGAWTAEDTFTIVVRLYETPFFHTLVYHFVGDEMMVEIQVNVAFKPTKTLLTAHLM
;
A
#
# COMPACT_ATOMS: atom_id res chain seq x y z
N VAL A 1 -9.05 -24.10 -10.77
CA VAL A 1 -7.87 -23.23 -10.55
C VAL A 1 -7.80 -22.95 -9.07
N LEU A 2 -6.63 -23.15 -8.45
CA LEU A 2 -6.37 -22.78 -7.06
C LEU A 2 -5.47 -21.54 -7.07
N ALA A 3 -5.88 -20.49 -6.36
CA ALA A 3 -5.06 -19.31 -6.13
C ALA A 3 -4.77 -19.17 -4.63
N ILE A 4 -3.49 -19.04 -4.28
CA ILE A 4 -3.04 -18.81 -2.90
C ILE A 4 -2.42 -17.42 -2.88
N THR A 5 -3.07 -16.47 -2.22
CA THR A 5 -2.66 -15.05 -2.18
C THR A 5 -2.21 -14.61 -0.78
N GLY A 6 -1.89 -15.57 0.10
CA GLY A 6 -1.39 -15.33 1.45
C GLY A 6 0.14 -15.37 1.51
N GLY A 7 0.73 -14.56 2.39
CA GLY A 7 2.15 -14.69 2.73
C GLY A 7 2.35 -15.93 3.61
N VAL A 8 3.07 -16.91 3.09
CA VAL A 8 3.44 -18.13 3.81
C VAL A 8 4.96 -18.23 3.78
N ASP A 9 5.56 -18.71 4.87
CA ASP A 9 6.98 -19.05 4.85
C ASP A 9 7.21 -20.09 3.73
N LEU A 10 8.25 -19.88 2.92
CA LEU A 10 8.60 -20.79 1.81
C LEU A 10 8.78 -22.23 2.30
N PHE A 11 9.22 -22.43 3.54
CA PHE A 11 9.39 -23.76 4.14
C PHE A 11 8.08 -24.39 4.65
N ASP A 12 7.04 -23.59 4.88
CA ASP A 12 5.74 -24.03 5.39
C ASP A 12 4.67 -24.16 4.29
N MET A 13 5.01 -23.88 3.03
CA MET A 13 4.11 -23.99 1.88
C MET A 13 3.54 -25.41 1.64
N GLN A 14 4.17 -26.45 2.17
CA GLN A 14 3.68 -27.82 2.03
C GLN A 14 2.34 -28.02 2.77
N GLN A 15 2.16 -27.39 3.93
CA GLN A 15 0.96 -27.58 4.76
C GLN A 15 -0.35 -27.17 4.05
N PRO A 16 -0.49 -25.96 3.45
CA PRO A 16 -1.70 -25.63 2.72
C PRO A 16 -1.92 -26.52 1.50
N LEU A 17 -0.85 -27.01 0.85
CA LEU A 17 -0.97 -27.95 -0.28
C LEU A 17 -1.45 -29.33 0.17
N ASP A 18 -1.00 -29.82 1.32
CA ASP A 18 -1.49 -31.07 1.90
C ASP A 18 -2.98 -30.98 2.23
N LEU A 19 -3.44 -29.84 2.76
CA LEU A 19 -4.87 -29.61 3.03
C LEU A 19 -5.69 -29.58 1.74
N VAL A 20 -5.19 -28.94 0.68
CA VAL A 20 -5.83 -28.98 -0.64
C VAL A 20 -5.96 -30.43 -1.11
N TRP A 21 -4.90 -31.23 -0.98
CA TRP A 21 -4.88 -32.62 -1.41
C TRP A 21 -5.83 -33.50 -0.59
N GLN A 22 -5.89 -33.30 0.73
CA GLN A 22 -6.70 -34.11 1.63
C GLN A 22 -8.17 -33.71 1.64
N MET A 23 -8.49 -32.43 1.40
CA MET A 23 -9.85 -31.90 1.57
C MET A 23 -10.50 -31.51 0.25
N LEU A 24 -9.85 -30.64 -0.54
CA LEU A 24 -10.47 -30.08 -1.75
C LEU A 24 -10.54 -31.12 -2.86
N LEU A 25 -9.45 -31.82 -3.15
CA LEU A 25 -9.43 -32.79 -4.25
C LEU A 25 -10.48 -33.90 -4.10
N PRO A 26 -10.66 -34.54 -2.93
CA PRO A 26 -11.72 -35.55 -2.76
C PRO A 26 -13.15 -34.97 -2.81
N ALA A 27 -13.31 -33.68 -2.55
CA ALA A 27 -14.61 -33.00 -2.59
C ALA A 27 -15.02 -32.57 -4.01
N MET A 28 -14.06 -32.41 -4.95
CA MET A 28 -14.31 -32.01 -6.34
C MET A 28 -14.79 -33.19 -7.20
N ARG A 29 -16.05 -33.60 -7.00
CA ARG A 29 -16.70 -34.69 -7.77
C ARG A 29 -17.13 -34.24 -9.18
N PRO A 30 -17.35 -35.17 -10.12
CA PRO A 30 -17.80 -34.84 -11.48
C PRO A 30 -19.21 -34.24 -11.53
N ASP A 31 -20.06 -34.61 -10.58
CA ASP A 31 -21.44 -34.15 -10.50
C ASP A 31 -21.53 -32.72 -9.98
N SER A 32 -22.36 -31.89 -10.62
CA SER A 32 -22.66 -30.55 -10.12
C SER A 32 -23.42 -30.62 -8.79
N LEU A 33 -23.07 -29.73 -7.87
CA LEU A 33 -23.87 -29.50 -6.67
C LEU A 33 -25.21 -28.85 -7.05
N PRO A 34 -26.29 -29.13 -6.31
CA PRO A 34 -27.53 -28.39 -6.48
C PRO A 34 -27.32 -26.92 -6.14
N ASP A 35 -28.05 -26.04 -6.83
CA ASP A 35 -28.00 -24.61 -6.57
C ASP A 35 -28.42 -24.29 -5.13
N ASP A 36 -27.60 -23.52 -4.42
CA ASP A 36 -27.93 -22.94 -3.12
C ASP A 36 -28.10 -21.43 -3.28
N THR A 37 -29.31 -21.03 -3.68
CA THR A 37 -29.67 -19.63 -3.94
C THR A 37 -29.56 -18.78 -2.69
N ALA A 38 -29.89 -19.32 -1.51
CA ALA A 38 -29.80 -18.60 -0.25
C ALA A 38 -28.34 -18.32 0.14
N ALA A 39 -27.45 -19.30 0.00
CA ALA A 39 -26.02 -19.09 0.24
C ALA A 39 -25.40 -18.11 -0.78
N GLN A 40 -25.79 -18.20 -2.05
CA GLN A 40 -25.33 -17.31 -3.11
C GLN A 40 -25.75 -15.86 -2.85
N ASP A 41 -27.00 -15.62 -2.47
CA ASP A 41 -27.52 -14.29 -2.13
C ASP A 41 -26.82 -13.71 -0.90
N ALA A 42 -26.58 -14.54 0.12
CA ALA A 42 -25.82 -14.14 1.31
C ALA A 42 -24.37 -13.75 0.96
N LEU A 43 -23.72 -14.52 0.10
CA LEU A 43 -22.38 -14.21 -0.41
C LEU A 43 -22.37 -12.90 -1.20
N ALA A 44 -23.30 -12.73 -2.15
CA ALA A 44 -23.39 -11.51 -2.96
C ALA A 44 -23.60 -10.26 -2.10
N LYS A 45 -24.51 -10.33 -1.12
CA LYS A 45 -24.75 -9.25 -0.15
C LYS A 45 -23.51 -8.94 0.70
N LYS A 46 -22.76 -9.96 1.09
CA LYS A 46 -21.51 -9.77 1.83
C LYS A 46 -20.47 -9.08 0.95
N LEU A 47 -20.24 -9.58 -0.26
CA LEU A 47 -19.26 -9.02 -1.20
C LEU A 47 -19.58 -7.55 -1.54
N SER A 48 -20.85 -7.20 -1.74
CA SER A 48 -21.23 -5.81 -2.02
C SER A 48 -21.00 -4.85 -0.85
N SER A 49 -20.86 -5.37 0.37
CA SER A 49 -20.59 -4.55 1.56
C SER A 49 -19.09 -4.35 1.86
N LEU A 50 -18.23 -5.19 1.30
CA LEU A 50 -16.79 -5.15 1.57
C LEU A 50 -16.14 -4.01 0.80
N ASN A 51 -15.49 -3.11 1.51
CA ASN A 51 -14.70 -2.02 0.92
C ASN A 51 -13.42 -1.82 1.73
N LEU A 52 -12.33 -1.52 1.02
CA LEU A 52 -11.12 -1.02 1.65
C LEU A 52 -11.29 0.49 1.82
N LEU A 53 -11.41 0.95 3.06
CA LEU A 53 -11.59 2.37 3.34
C LEU A 53 -10.31 3.13 2.97
N PRO A 54 -10.42 4.21 2.16
CA PRO A 54 -9.33 5.17 1.95
C PRO A 54 -8.91 5.84 3.27
N VAL A 55 -7.75 6.51 3.27
CA VAL A 55 -7.24 7.22 4.45
C VAL A 55 -8.25 8.31 4.85
N GLN A 56 -8.61 8.34 6.13
CA GLN A 56 -9.56 9.32 6.67
C GLN A 56 -8.81 10.54 7.20
N GLY A 57 -9.31 11.73 6.89
CA GLY A 57 -8.69 13.00 7.29
C GLY A 57 -9.16 14.15 6.42
N GLN A 58 -8.46 15.28 6.49
CA GLN A 58 -8.77 16.46 5.70
C GLN A 58 -8.04 16.46 4.35
N ALA A 59 -8.64 17.09 3.34
CA ALA A 59 -8.02 17.31 2.03
C ALA A 59 -6.95 18.42 2.05
N ALA A 60 -6.94 19.27 3.09
CA ALA A 60 -6.00 20.37 3.22
C ALA A 60 -5.60 20.57 4.69
N SER A 61 -4.44 21.20 4.87
CA SER A 61 -3.95 21.74 6.14
C SER A 61 -3.44 23.17 5.92
N LEU A 62 -3.30 23.96 6.99
CA LEU A 62 -2.76 25.33 6.96
C LEU A 62 -1.33 25.40 6.39
N ILE A 63 -0.55 24.31 6.53
CA ILE A 63 0.81 24.25 6.00
C ILE A 63 0.90 23.66 4.60
N SER A 64 -0.20 23.16 4.02
CA SER A 64 -0.14 22.37 2.78
C SER A 64 0.51 23.13 1.63
N SER A 65 0.18 24.42 1.46
CA SER A 65 0.80 25.28 0.44
C SER A 65 2.27 25.59 0.73
N GLN A 66 2.68 25.55 2.00
CA GLN A 66 4.05 25.83 2.40
C GLN A 66 4.95 24.64 2.05
N VAL A 67 4.48 23.41 2.31
CA VAL A 67 5.26 22.18 2.08
C VAL A 67 5.07 21.59 0.68
N SER A 68 4.05 22.02 -0.07
CA SER A 68 3.76 21.50 -1.41
C SER A 68 4.90 21.80 -2.39
N SER A 69 5.25 20.80 -3.19
CA SER A 69 6.26 20.85 -4.25
C SER A 69 7.66 21.24 -3.78
N ARG A 70 7.92 21.20 -2.46
CA ARG A 70 9.26 21.26 -1.90
C ARG A 70 9.95 19.92 -2.03
N THR A 71 11.25 19.95 -2.29
CA THR A 71 12.10 18.76 -2.39
C THR A 71 12.91 18.62 -1.11
N TYR A 72 12.79 17.46 -0.47
CA TYR A 72 13.54 17.11 0.73
C TYR A 72 14.58 16.05 0.36
N GLY A 73 15.84 16.28 0.70
CA GLY A 73 16.91 15.30 0.61
C GLY A 73 16.83 14.34 1.79
N VAL A 74 16.82 13.04 1.53
CA VAL A 74 16.66 12.00 2.56
C VAL A 74 18.03 11.46 2.95
N ASP A 75 18.24 11.26 4.25
CA ASP A 75 19.43 10.56 4.75
C ASP A 75 19.55 9.15 4.18
N VAL A 76 20.76 8.58 4.21
CA VAL A 76 21.02 7.21 3.73
C VAL A 76 20.06 6.21 4.40
N ASN A 77 19.33 5.47 3.57
CA ASN A 77 18.27 4.55 4.01
C ASN A 77 18.23 3.27 3.17
N GLU A 78 17.57 2.24 3.69
CA GLU A 78 17.48 0.92 3.06
C GLU A 78 16.67 0.93 1.75
N LEU A 79 15.70 1.86 1.61
CA LEU A 79 14.90 2.03 0.41
C LEU A 79 15.63 2.78 -0.72
N LYS A 80 16.85 3.27 -0.45
CA LYS A 80 17.70 4.02 -1.39
C LYS A 80 17.00 5.27 -1.97
N ILE A 81 16.06 5.83 -1.22
CA ILE A 81 15.40 7.08 -1.57
C ILE A 81 16.39 8.22 -1.33
N GLU A 82 16.63 9.03 -2.35
CA GLU A 82 17.51 10.20 -2.28
C GLU A 82 16.72 11.46 -2.01
N THR A 83 15.55 11.62 -2.65
CA THR A 83 14.69 12.78 -2.42
C THR A 83 13.21 12.41 -2.42
N ILE A 84 12.43 13.19 -1.66
CA ILE A 84 10.97 13.12 -1.59
C ILE A 84 10.41 14.50 -1.86
N ALA A 85 9.36 14.58 -2.69
CA ALA A 85 8.55 15.78 -2.83
C ALA A 85 7.06 15.40 -2.83
N LEU A 86 6.24 16.21 -2.15
CA LEU A 86 4.80 16.02 -2.04
C LEU A 86 4.12 17.19 -2.74
N ASN A 87 3.33 16.92 -3.77
CA ASN A 87 2.54 17.94 -4.45
C ASN A 87 1.06 17.79 -4.09
N PHE A 88 0.50 18.75 -3.36
CA PHE A 88 -0.88 18.73 -2.90
C PHE A 88 -1.79 19.47 -3.89
N THR A 89 -2.92 18.86 -4.23
CA THR A 89 -3.93 19.41 -5.14
C THR A 89 -5.30 19.42 -4.47
N THR A 90 -6.35 19.86 -5.15
CA THR A 90 -7.72 19.84 -4.60
C THR A 90 -8.32 18.44 -4.47
N THR A 91 -7.85 17.48 -5.27
CA THR A 91 -8.44 16.13 -5.35
C THR A 91 -7.54 15.04 -4.75
N GLY A 92 -6.31 15.36 -4.40
CA GLY A 92 -5.33 14.40 -3.90
C GLY A 92 -3.94 14.98 -3.77
N CYS A 93 -2.96 14.09 -3.62
CA CYS A 93 -1.54 14.43 -3.57
C CYS A 93 -0.76 13.52 -4.52
N THR A 94 0.36 14.02 -5.00
CA THR A 94 1.30 13.27 -5.82
C THR A 94 2.62 13.18 -5.07
N VAL A 95 3.04 11.96 -4.72
CA VAL A 95 4.34 11.69 -4.09
C VAL A 95 5.36 11.46 -5.19
N ARG A 96 6.45 12.22 -5.17
CA ARG A 96 7.58 12.04 -6.06
C ARG A 96 8.74 11.48 -5.25
N LEU A 97 9.27 10.35 -5.70
CA LEU A 97 10.40 9.67 -5.08
C LEU A 97 11.53 9.60 -6.10
N LYS A 98 12.73 10.00 -5.70
CA LYS A 98 13.93 9.84 -6.52
C LYS A 98 14.87 8.83 -5.88
N THR A 99 15.39 7.93 -6.69
CA THR A 99 16.47 7.00 -6.35
C THR A 99 17.59 7.12 -7.39
N ALA A 100 18.70 6.42 -7.18
CA ALA A 100 19.78 6.33 -8.17
C ALA A 100 19.34 5.72 -9.51
N VAL A 101 18.25 4.95 -9.53
CA VAL A 101 17.73 4.27 -10.73
C VAL A 101 16.82 5.20 -11.55
N GLY A 102 16.17 6.18 -10.91
CA GLY A 102 15.26 7.11 -11.56
C GLY A 102 14.34 7.86 -10.61
N GLU A 103 13.47 8.68 -11.19
CA GLU A 103 12.40 9.37 -10.48
C GLU A 103 11.06 8.72 -10.83
N GLU A 104 10.26 8.43 -9.81
CA GLU A 104 8.91 7.90 -9.96
C GLU A 104 7.88 8.75 -9.21
N THR A 105 6.61 8.52 -9.54
CA THR A 105 5.51 9.30 -9.03
C THR A 105 4.33 8.41 -8.68
N ILE A 106 3.85 8.53 -7.44
CA ILE A 106 2.72 7.78 -6.90
C ILE A 106 1.55 8.77 -6.66
N PRO A 107 0.47 8.71 -7.46
CA PRO A 107 -0.73 9.49 -7.20
C PRO A 107 -1.50 8.91 -6.02
N CYS A 108 -2.00 9.76 -5.12
CA CYS A 108 -2.86 9.36 -4.01
C CYS A 108 -4.10 10.26 -3.93
N GLY A 109 -5.27 9.66 -3.73
CA GLY A 109 -6.55 10.37 -3.66
C GLY A 109 -6.98 10.71 -2.24
N TYR A 110 -7.70 11.82 -2.10
CA TYR A 110 -8.42 12.13 -0.86
C TYR A 110 -9.76 11.40 -0.83
N GLY A 111 -10.01 10.58 0.19
CA GLY A 111 -11.25 9.82 0.31
C GLY A 111 -11.49 8.80 -0.80
N MET A 112 -10.49 8.52 -1.64
CA MET A 112 -10.55 7.56 -2.74
C MET A 112 -9.17 6.95 -3.02
N TRP A 113 -9.16 5.76 -3.63
CA TRP A 113 -7.95 5.11 -4.10
C TRP A 113 -7.60 5.61 -5.51
N GLN A 114 -6.33 5.98 -5.71
CA GLN A 114 -5.77 6.32 -7.03
C GLN A 114 -4.80 5.24 -7.47
N GLN A 115 -4.93 4.79 -8.71
CA GLN A 115 -4.04 3.78 -9.28
C GLN A 115 -2.72 4.40 -9.71
N GLY A 116 -1.63 3.67 -9.51
CA GLY A 116 -0.28 4.05 -9.88
C GLY A 116 0.64 2.85 -9.93
N GLN A 117 1.94 3.09 -10.00
CA GLN A 117 2.97 2.06 -9.99
C GLN A 117 4.19 2.55 -9.20
N THR A 118 4.98 1.62 -8.66
CA THR A 118 6.19 1.92 -7.87
C THR A 118 7.23 0.81 -7.98
N THR A 119 8.49 1.19 -7.94
CA THR A 119 9.65 0.30 -7.85
C THR A 119 10.21 0.24 -6.43
N VAL A 120 9.93 1.25 -5.60
CA VAL A 120 10.51 1.45 -4.26
C VAL A 120 10.09 0.37 -3.26
N PHE A 121 8.85 -0.09 -3.31
CA PHE A 121 8.31 -1.09 -2.37
C PHE A 121 8.38 -2.54 -2.88
N ASN A 122 9.18 -2.80 -3.91
CA ASN A 122 9.26 -4.11 -4.56
C ASN A 122 10.35 -5.03 -3.96
N GLU A 123 10.35 -5.25 -2.65
CA GLU A 123 11.39 -6.06 -1.98
C GLU A 123 11.46 -7.52 -2.47
N ILE A 124 10.34 -8.04 -3.01
CA ILE A 124 10.20 -9.45 -3.41
C ILE A 124 10.57 -9.64 -4.90
N GLY A 125 10.75 -8.54 -5.66
CA GLY A 125 11.18 -8.59 -7.05
C GLY A 125 10.22 -9.34 -7.98
N LEU A 126 8.93 -9.40 -7.65
CA LEU A 126 7.94 -10.18 -8.41
C LEU A 126 7.60 -9.51 -9.74
N PHE A 127 7.34 -8.19 -9.70
CA PHE A 127 6.91 -7.39 -10.84
C PHE A 127 7.62 -6.03 -10.79
N ASP A 128 8.09 -5.52 -11.92
CA ASP A 128 8.73 -4.20 -12.00
C ASP A 128 8.18 -3.43 -13.22
N PRO A 129 7.48 -2.29 -13.03
CA PRO A 129 7.08 -1.70 -11.75
C PRO A 129 5.86 -2.41 -11.12
N MET A 130 5.73 -2.37 -9.79
CA MET A 130 4.62 -2.98 -9.06
C MET A 130 3.37 -2.10 -9.15
N PRO A 131 2.19 -2.64 -9.54
CA PRO A 131 0.94 -1.89 -9.52
C PRO A 131 0.48 -1.58 -8.10
N VAL A 132 0.04 -0.33 -7.88
CA VAL A 132 -0.41 0.15 -6.57
C VAL A 132 -1.70 0.95 -6.64
N ALA A 133 -2.41 0.97 -5.52
CA ALA A 133 -3.49 1.91 -5.26
C ALA A 133 -3.17 2.70 -3.99
N ALA A 134 -3.16 4.03 -4.07
CA ALA A 134 -2.81 4.88 -2.95
C ALA A 134 -3.91 5.89 -2.59
N SER A 135 -4.04 6.15 -1.28
CA SER A 135 -4.91 7.17 -0.71
C SER A 135 -4.13 7.92 0.35
N GLY A 136 -4.36 9.23 0.46
CA GLY A 136 -3.76 10.05 1.50
C GLY A 136 -4.77 10.99 2.14
N ALA A 137 -4.42 11.55 3.29
CA ALA A 137 -5.15 12.63 3.93
C ALA A 137 -4.28 13.35 4.96
N TRP A 138 -4.61 14.60 5.27
CA TRP A 138 -4.09 15.28 6.45
C TRP A 138 -4.77 14.71 7.70
N THR A 139 -3.99 14.02 8.53
CA THR A 139 -4.48 13.38 9.77
C THR A 139 -4.23 14.24 11.00
N ALA A 140 -3.32 15.22 10.89
CA ALA A 140 -3.17 16.36 11.79
C ALA A 140 -2.75 17.61 11.00
N GLU A 141 -2.55 18.74 11.68
CA GLU A 141 -2.13 20.00 11.04
C GLU A 141 -0.75 19.89 10.37
N ASP A 142 0.19 19.21 11.02
CA ASP A 142 1.57 19.02 10.56
C ASP A 142 1.85 17.60 10.03
N THR A 143 0.80 16.80 9.85
CA THR A 143 0.93 15.37 9.56
C THR A 143 0.09 14.95 8.37
N PHE A 144 0.76 14.44 7.33
CA PHE A 144 0.12 13.84 6.17
C PHE A 144 0.32 12.32 6.19
N THR A 145 -0.75 11.54 6.02
CA THR A 145 -0.67 10.08 6.00
C THR A 145 -1.08 9.57 4.63
N ILE A 146 -0.32 8.60 4.11
CA ILE A 146 -0.61 7.89 2.86
C ILE A 146 -0.64 6.40 3.17
N VAL A 147 -1.58 5.68 2.56
CA VAL A 147 -1.53 4.23 2.44
C VAL A 147 -1.33 3.87 0.98
N VAL A 148 -0.31 3.06 0.70
CA VAL A 148 0.02 2.51 -0.63
C VAL A 148 -0.22 1.01 -0.58
N ARG A 149 -1.20 0.50 -1.34
CA ARG A 149 -1.51 -0.93 -1.44
C ARG A 149 -0.92 -1.51 -2.72
N LEU A 150 -0.05 -2.51 -2.60
CA LEU A 150 0.45 -3.30 -3.72
C LEU A 150 -0.60 -4.38 -4.00
N TYR A 151 -1.66 -4.04 -4.74
CA TYR A 151 -2.93 -4.79 -4.75
C TYR A 151 -2.88 -6.17 -5.43
N GLU A 152 -1.73 -6.56 -5.98
CA GLU A 152 -1.44 -7.92 -6.47
C GLU A 152 -0.68 -8.77 -5.42
N THR A 153 -0.45 -8.21 -4.23
CA THR A 153 0.26 -8.81 -3.11
C THR A 153 -0.53 -8.61 -1.80
N PRO A 154 -0.20 -9.31 -0.72
CA PRO A 154 -0.81 -9.05 0.59
C PRO A 154 -0.27 -7.80 1.29
N PHE A 155 0.66 -7.06 0.67
CA PHE A 155 1.39 -5.98 1.33
C PHE A 155 0.77 -4.59 1.07
N PHE A 156 0.78 -3.78 2.12
CA PHE A 156 0.56 -2.34 2.01
C PHE A 156 1.46 -1.58 2.97
N HIS A 157 1.86 -0.39 2.55
CA HIS A 157 2.69 0.52 3.31
C HIS A 157 1.84 1.69 3.80
N THR A 158 1.95 2.01 5.08
CA THR A 158 1.47 3.27 5.66
C THR A 158 2.67 4.18 5.80
N LEU A 159 2.61 5.35 5.17
CA LEU A 159 3.62 6.40 5.23
C LEU A 159 3.04 7.57 6.01
N VAL A 160 3.70 7.98 7.09
CA VAL A 160 3.31 9.14 7.89
C VAL A 160 4.41 10.19 7.77
N TYR A 161 4.07 11.31 7.15
CA TYR A 161 4.96 12.45 6.94
C TYR A 161 4.67 13.48 8.04
N HIS A 162 5.65 13.73 8.90
CA HIS A 162 5.60 14.77 9.93
C HIS A 162 6.48 15.94 9.50
N PHE A 163 5.89 17.11 9.36
CA PHE A 163 6.60 18.33 8.96
C PHE A 163 7.00 19.15 10.19
N VAL A 164 8.30 19.43 10.35
CA VAL A 164 8.84 20.19 11.48
C VAL A 164 9.79 21.27 10.93
N GLY A 165 9.28 22.48 10.73
CA GLY A 165 10.04 23.56 10.12
C GLY A 165 10.47 23.19 8.69
N ASP A 166 11.78 23.17 8.45
CA ASP A 166 12.38 22.77 7.16
C ASP A 166 12.77 21.28 7.11
N GLU A 167 12.37 20.49 8.11
CA GLU A 167 12.59 19.04 8.15
C GLU A 167 11.29 18.26 7.94
N MET A 168 11.42 17.03 7.45
CA MET A 168 10.35 16.08 7.28
C MET A 168 10.81 14.72 7.81
N MET A 169 10.11 14.19 8.80
CA MET A 169 10.26 12.79 9.21
C MET A 169 9.23 11.93 8.49
N VAL A 170 9.64 10.75 8.03
CA VAL A 170 8.75 9.79 7.37
C VAL A 170 8.79 8.47 8.10
N GLU A 171 7.68 8.12 8.75
CA GLU A 171 7.48 6.77 9.28
C GLU A 171 6.88 5.89 8.19
N ILE A 172 7.54 4.79 7.87
CA ILE A 172 7.06 3.80 6.89
C ILE A 172 6.78 2.51 7.64
N GLN A 173 5.53 2.05 7.59
CA GLN A 173 5.10 0.80 8.20
C GLN A 173 4.49 -0.14 7.15
N VAL A 174 5.04 -1.34 7.00
CA VAL A 174 4.40 -2.43 6.25
C VAL A 174 3.47 -3.21 7.18
N ASN A 175 2.33 -3.67 6.66
CA ASN A 175 1.32 -4.37 7.44
C ASN A 175 1.80 -5.70 8.05
N VAL A 176 2.66 -6.41 7.32
CA VAL A 176 3.28 -7.66 7.76
C VAL A 176 4.61 -7.82 7.03
N ALA A 177 5.62 -8.35 7.71
CA ALA A 177 6.90 -8.70 7.10
C ALA A 177 7.60 -9.78 7.93
N PHE A 178 8.55 -10.46 7.30
CA PHE A 178 9.49 -11.36 7.99
C PHE A 178 10.66 -10.59 8.64
N LYS A 179 10.77 -9.30 8.36
CA LYS A 179 11.74 -8.33 8.89
C LYS A 179 11.02 -7.30 9.79
N PRO A 180 11.74 -6.37 10.46
CA PRO A 180 11.09 -5.26 11.13
C PRO A 180 10.10 -4.54 10.20
N THR A 181 8.90 -4.30 10.70
CA THR A 181 7.81 -3.76 9.90
C THR A 181 7.83 -2.24 9.80
N LYS A 182 8.78 -1.57 10.46
CA LYS A 182 8.85 -0.12 10.59
C LYS A 182 10.23 0.40 10.21
N THR A 183 10.25 1.47 9.43
CA THR A 183 11.43 2.23 9.03
C THR A 183 11.16 3.71 9.25
N LEU A 184 12.13 4.45 9.77
CA LEU A 184 12.07 5.90 9.91
C LEU A 184 13.07 6.53 8.96
N LEU A 185 12.62 7.54 8.21
CA LEU A 185 13.47 8.36 7.36
C LEU A 185 13.48 9.79 7.90
N THR A 186 14.63 10.42 7.87
CA THR A 186 14.79 11.86 8.11
C THR A 186 15.12 12.52 6.78
N ALA A 187 14.42 13.61 6.47
CA ALA A 187 14.63 14.37 5.25
C ALA A 187 14.70 15.87 5.55
N HIS A 188 15.57 16.57 4.83
CA HIS A 188 15.86 17.98 5.03
C HIS A 188 15.56 18.76 3.76
N LEU A 189 14.97 19.94 3.90
CA LEU A 189 14.72 20.82 2.76
C LEU A 189 16.03 21.14 2.03
N MET A 190 16.02 20.96 0.70
CA MET A 190 17.15 21.29 -0.17
C MET A 190 17.21 22.77 -0.56
#